data_AF-A0A429RTT0-F1
#
_entry.id   AF-A0A429RTT0-F1
#
_cell.length_a   1.000
_cell.length_b   1.000
_cell.length_c   1.000
_cell.angle_alpha   90.00
_cell.angle_beta   90.00
_cell.angle_gamma   90.00
#
_symmetry.space_group_name_H-M   'P 1'
#
loop_
_entity.id
_entity.type
_entity.pdbx_description
1 polymer ?
#
loop_
_entity_poly.entity_id
_entity_poly.type
_entity_poly.pdbx_seq_one_letter_code
_entity_poly.pdbx_strand_id
1 'polypeptide(L)' 'AALDGLHPPVTAGFWVHLDADVLDPSVMPAVDSPDPGGLFPGELADLLRVLIGSPRCVGLNVTIYDPDLDPDG' A
#
# COMPACT_ATOMS: atom_id res chain seq x y z
N ALA A 1 6.89 -4.42 32.55
CA ALA A 1 5.59 -3.76 32.83
C ALA A 1 4.90 -3.24 31.56
N ALA A 2 5.42 -2.24 30.85
CA ALA A 2 4.76 -1.73 29.61
C ALA A 2 5.02 -2.61 28.36
N LEU A 3 6.17 -3.27 28.31
CA LEU A 3 6.57 -4.10 27.16
C LEU A 3 6.05 -5.55 27.23
N ASP A 4 5.58 -6.01 28.39
CA ASP A 4 5.12 -7.40 28.60
C ASP A 4 3.82 -7.72 27.83
N GLY A 5 3.16 -6.70 27.26
CA GLY A 5 1.99 -6.83 26.39
C GLY A 5 2.28 -6.69 24.90
N LEU A 6 3.51 -6.36 24.49
CA LEU A 6 3.90 -6.17 23.09
C LEU A 6 4.37 -7.48 22.45
N HIS A 7 3.60 -8.55 22.66
CA HIS A 7 3.76 -9.75 21.86
C HIS A 7 2.97 -9.58 20.56
N PRO A 8 3.57 -9.89 19.40
CA PRO A 8 2.83 -9.89 18.14
C PRO A 8 1.60 -10.80 18.30
N PRO A 9 0.38 -10.31 18.03
CA PRO A 9 -0.80 -11.16 18.12
C PRO A 9 -0.65 -12.31 17.11
N VAL A 10 -1.11 -13.50 17.49
CA VAL A 10 -1.30 -14.57 16.52
C VAL A 10 -2.48 -14.16 15.63
N THR A 11 -2.20 -13.78 14.39
CA THR A 11 -3.24 -13.36 13.44
C THR A 11 -3.63 -14.49 12.49
N ALA A 12 -4.92 -14.66 12.25
CA ALA A 12 -5.43 -15.63 11.28
C ALA A 12 -5.01 -15.28 9.83
N GLY A 13 -4.72 -14.01 9.56
CA GLY A 13 -4.31 -13.51 8.25
C GLY A 13 -3.64 -12.15 8.33
N PHE A 14 -3.53 -11.48 7.18
CA PHE A 14 -3.01 -10.13 7.06
C PHE A 14 -3.89 -9.29 6.14
N TRP A 15 -3.85 -7.97 6.37
CA TRP A 15 -4.48 -6.95 5.55
C TRP A 15 -3.38 -6.18 4.81
N VAL A 16 -3.57 -5.91 3.52
CA VAL A 16 -2.63 -5.08 2.76
C VAL A 16 -3.05 -3.62 2.85
N HIS A 17 -2.19 -2.78 3.40
CA HIS A 17 -2.34 -1.32 3.31
C HIS A 17 -1.48 -0.83 2.16
N LEU A 18 -2.11 -0.25 1.14
CA LEU A 18 -1.44 0.24 -0.05
C LEU A 18 -1.62 1.75 -0.15
N ASP A 19 -0.60 2.45 0.28
CA ASP A 19 -0.45 3.88 0.08
C ASP A 19 -0.16 4.16 -1.41
N ALA A 20 -0.92 5.06 -2.04
CA ALA A 20 -0.78 5.35 -3.47
C ALA A 20 0.57 6.01 -3.83
N ASP A 21 1.23 6.64 -2.85
CA ASP A 21 2.52 7.33 -3.01
C ASP A 21 3.72 6.38 -3.18
N VAL A 22 3.51 5.07 -3.06
CA VAL A 22 4.54 4.07 -3.41
C VAL A 22 4.83 4.03 -4.91
N LEU A 23 3.92 4.56 -5.73
CA LEU A 23 4.09 4.69 -7.16
C LEU A 23 4.96 5.90 -7.49
N ASP A 24 5.77 5.79 -8.54
CA ASP A 24 6.56 6.93 -9.00
C ASP A 24 5.64 8.12 -9.35
N PRO A 25 6.03 9.37 -9.03
CA PRO A 25 5.21 10.56 -9.30
C PRO A 25 4.90 10.79 -10.78
N SER A 26 5.69 10.22 -11.70
CA SER A 26 5.38 10.23 -13.14
C SER A 26 4.14 9.38 -13.50
N VAL A 27 3.72 8.49 -12.60
CA VAL A 27 2.57 7.59 -12.73
C VAL A 27 1.42 8.04 -11.84
N MET A 28 1.69 8.38 -10.57
CA MET A 28 0.68 8.79 -9.60
C MET A 28 1.08 10.13 -8.95
N PRO A 29 0.83 11.27 -9.63
CA PRO A 29 1.11 12.59 -9.07
C PRO A 29 0.08 13.02 -8.01
N ALA A 30 -1.07 12.36 -7.96
CA ALA A 30 -2.24 12.71 -7.16
C ALA A 30 -2.11 12.22 -5.69
N VAL A 31 -1.05 12.64 -5.00
CA VAL A 31 -0.72 12.25 -3.62
C VAL A 31 -0.06 13.40 -2.86
N ASP A 32 -0.19 13.40 -1.54
CA ASP A 32 0.39 14.44 -0.67
C ASP A 32 1.94 14.38 -0.58
N SER A 33 2.54 13.19 -0.79
CA SER A 33 3.97 12.93 -0.53
C SER A 33 4.65 12.19 -1.71
N PRO A 34 4.80 12.82 -2.89
CA PRO A 34 5.44 12.18 -4.04
C PRO A 34 6.94 11.89 -3.80
N ASP A 35 7.38 10.67 -4.08
CA ASP A 35 8.79 10.25 -3.92
C ASP A 35 9.39 9.71 -5.24
N PRO A 36 10.36 10.41 -5.87
CA PRO A 36 10.99 9.97 -7.11
C PRO A 36 11.70 8.62 -7.01
N GLY A 37 11.54 7.77 -8.03
CA GLY A 37 12.08 6.40 -8.02
C GLY A 37 11.16 5.39 -7.35
N GLY A 38 9.88 5.73 -7.19
CA GLY A 38 8.83 4.81 -6.78
C GLY A 38 8.56 3.70 -7.79
N LEU A 39 7.62 2.83 -7.46
CA LEU A 39 7.28 1.67 -8.30
C LEU A 39 6.52 2.09 -9.56
N PHE A 40 6.72 1.34 -10.64
CA PHE A 40 5.82 1.36 -11.78
C PHE A 40 4.66 0.37 -11.60
N PRO A 41 3.52 0.56 -12.31
CA PRO A 41 2.33 -0.28 -12.13
C PRO A 41 2.58 -1.77 -12.29
N GLY A 42 3.48 -2.17 -13.20
CA GLY A 42 3.84 -3.57 -13.40
C GLY A 42 4.53 -4.19 -12.17
N GLU A 43 5.49 -3.47 -11.60
CA GLU A 43 6.26 -3.91 -10.43
C GLU A 43 5.37 -4.01 -9.20
N LEU A 44 4.50 -3.00 -8.99
CA LEU A 44 3.51 -3.03 -7.93
C LEU A 44 2.53 -4.19 -8.11
N ALA A 45 2.04 -4.42 -9.34
CA ALA A 45 1.12 -5.52 -9.61
C ALA A 45 1.76 -6.90 -9.33
N ASP A 46 3.02 -7.09 -9.69
CA ASP A 46 3.74 -8.34 -9.44
C ASP A 46 3.94 -8.59 -7.93
N LEU A 47 4.26 -7.55 -7.16
CA LEU A 47 4.33 -7.63 -5.70
C LEU A 47 2.95 -7.97 -5.09
N LEU A 48 1.90 -7.26 -5.49
CA LEU A 48 0.56 -7.44 -4.96
C LEU A 48 -0.03 -8.82 -5.30
N ARG A 49 0.29 -9.38 -6.47
CA ARG A 49 -0.13 -10.76 -6.84
C ARG A 49 0.33 -11.79 -5.83
N VAL A 50 1.55 -11.68 -5.30
CA VAL A 50 2.09 -12.61 -4.30
C VAL A 50 1.32 -12.47 -2.98
N LEU A 51 1.08 -11.23 -2.53
CA LEU A 51 0.39 -10.95 -1.28
C LEU A 51 -1.08 -11.37 -1.35
N ILE A 52 -1.81 -10.88 -2.35
CA ILE A 52 -3.24 -11.12 -2.50
C ILE A 52 -3.54 -12.58 -2.87
N GLY A 53 -2.61 -13.27 -3.55
CA GLY A 53 -2.73 -14.70 -3.85
C GLY A 53 -2.62 -15.62 -2.63
N SER A 54 -2.21 -15.10 -1.47
CA SER A 54 -2.16 -15.87 -0.23
C SER A 54 -3.58 -16.11 0.32
N PRO A 55 -3.93 -17.35 0.74
CA PRO A 55 -5.21 -17.60 1.44
C PRO A 55 -5.28 -16.90 2.80
N ARG A 56 -4.18 -16.31 3.27
CA ARG A 56 -4.11 -15.50 4.49
C ARG A 56 -4.32 -14.01 4.23
N CYS A 57 -4.39 -13.56 2.98
CA CYS A 57 -4.78 -12.19 2.67
C CYS A 57 -6.29 -12.06 2.88
N VAL A 58 -6.69 -11.24 3.84
CA VAL A 58 -8.10 -11.10 4.23
C VAL A 58 -8.72 -9.77 3.79
N GLY A 59 -7.93 -8.90 3.16
CA GLY A 59 -8.40 -7.63 2.61
C GLY A 59 -7.27 -6.69 2.19
N LEU A 60 -7.67 -5.58 1.57
CA LEU A 60 -6.78 -4.54 1.07
C LEU A 60 -7.43 -3.17 1.20
N ASN A 61 -6.66 -2.16 1.63
CA ASN A 61 -7.01 -0.75 1.55
C ASN A 61 -6.08 -0.08 0.55
N VAL A 62 -6.64 0.82 -0.27
CA VAL A 62 -5.86 1.81 -1.02
C VAL A 62 -6.06 3.15 -0.35
N THR A 63 -4.99 3.88 -0.12
CA THR A 63 -4.97 5.12 0.67
C THR A 63 -4.23 6.24 -0.04
N ILE A 64 -4.39 7.46 0.50
CA ILE A 64 -3.66 8.69 0.14
C ILE A 64 -3.68 9.13 -1.34
N TYR A 65 -4.64 8.64 -2.11
CA TYR A 65 -5.04 9.32 -3.34
C TYR A 65 -5.73 10.64 -3.00
N ASP A 66 -5.20 11.75 -3.52
CA ASP A 66 -5.76 13.09 -3.41
C ASP A 66 -6.38 13.52 -4.74
N PRO A 67 -7.72 13.51 -4.88
CA PRO A 67 -8.39 13.88 -6.13
C PRO A 67 -8.18 15.34 -6.52
N ASP A 68 -7.83 16.24 -5.58
CA ASP A 68 -7.57 17.64 -5.89
C ASP A 68 -6.25 17.81 -6.66
N LEU A 69 -5.38 16.80 -6.63
CA LEU A 69 -4.09 16.76 -7.33
C LEU A 69 -4.12 15.88 -8.60
N ASP A 70 -5.27 15.29 -8.94
CA ASP A 70 -5.44 14.50 -10.15
C ASP A 70 -5.57 15.42 -11.38
N PRO A 71 -4.65 15.36 -12.36
CA PRO A 71 -4.71 16.19 -13.56
C PRO A 71 -5.89 15.84 -14.48
N ASP A 72 -6.45 14.63 -14.37
CA ASP A 72 -7.50 14.11 -15.23
C ASP A 72 -8.88 14.01 -14.54
N GLY A 73 -8.90 14.03 -13.20
CA GLY A 73 -10.12 14.10 -12.35
C GLY A 73 -10.93 12.82 -12.28
#